data_AF-A0A9P6DHM3-F1
#
_entry.id   AF-A0A9P6DHM3-F1
#
_cell.length_a   1.000
_cell.length_b   1.000
_cell.length_c   1.000
_cell.angle_alpha   90.00
_cell.angle_beta   90.00
_cell.angle_gamma   90.00
#
_symmetry.space_group_name_H-M   'P 1'
#
loop_
_entity.id
_entity.type
_entity.pdbx_description
1 polymer ?
#
loop_
_entity_poly.entity_id
_entity_poly.type
_entity_poly.pdbx_seq_one_letter_code
_entity_poly.pdbx_strand_id
1 'polypeptide(L)'
;LRSSLLTGFSIPGRLEKLIVTLFADDTTVYLSDLDSFDNLEDTLAEWCNGSRAKFNITKTEIIPIGSTEYQNTVHHNHMIGPLSSKIPQNIHIVQDKECIRILGAWIGNKVSTHAPWNKVCKEIEDSLEHWGKSHPTIEGRRLIVQMTVAAKTQYLTSAQPMPDVITTKLEKMVHTFLWGDAQAGGINKQTMHSSHQRGGKKLVDIHARNDAIKLKTL
;
A
#
# COMPACT_ATOMS: atom_id res chain seq x y z
N LEU A 1 25.50 6.93 3.04
CA LEU A 1 24.34 6.05 3.33
C LEU A 1 24.73 4.57 3.51
N ARG A 2 25.46 3.90 2.59
CA ARG A 2 25.95 2.52 2.89
C ARG A 2 27.14 2.48 3.85
N SER A 3 27.86 3.59 3.97
CA SER A 3 28.98 3.80 4.89
C SER A 3 28.63 4.75 6.05
N SER A 4 27.36 5.14 6.21
CA SER A 4 26.95 6.04 7.30
C SER A 4 26.91 5.31 8.64
N LEU A 5 26.98 6.06 9.73
CA LEU A 5 26.84 5.57 11.10
C LEU A 5 25.41 5.12 11.46
N LEU A 6 24.50 5.06 10.48
CA LEU A 6 23.11 4.69 10.67
C LEU A 6 22.95 3.17 10.71
N THR A 7 22.24 2.71 11.71
CA THR A 7 21.88 1.31 11.95
C THR A 7 20.71 0.90 11.06
N GLY A 8 19.64 1.70 11.03
CA GLY A 8 18.41 1.40 10.32
C GLY A 8 17.66 0.16 10.84
N PHE A 9 16.74 -0.38 10.03
CA PHE A 9 15.89 -1.50 10.43
C PHE A 9 16.54 -2.86 10.20
N SER A 10 16.48 -3.73 11.20
CA SER A 10 16.73 -5.16 11.03
C SER A 10 15.41 -5.88 10.77
N ILE A 11 15.25 -6.43 9.57
CA ILE A 11 14.04 -7.12 9.16
C ILE A 11 14.28 -8.63 9.26
N PRO A 12 13.47 -9.39 10.02
CA PRO A 12 13.57 -10.84 10.08
C PRO A 12 13.58 -11.46 8.69
N GLY A 13 14.52 -12.38 8.42
CA GLY A 13 14.67 -13.04 7.12
C GLY A 13 15.48 -12.26 6.08
N ARG A 14 15.93 -11.03 6.37
CA ARG A 14 16.90 -10.31 5.55
C ARG A 14 18.27 -10.26 6.21
N LEU A 15 19.32 -10.52 5.41
CA LEU A 15 20.71 -10.44 5.87
C LEU A 15 21.20 -9.00 6.03
N GLU A 16 20.72 -8.10 5.16
CA GLU A 16 21.11 -6.70 5.16
C GLU A 16 20.11 -5.83 5.94
N LYS A 17 20.64 -4.84 6.67
CA LYS A 17 19.82 -3.82 7.33
C LYS A 17 19.19 -2.90 6.29
N LEU A 18 17.93 -2.56 6.50
CA LEU A 18 17.23 -1.60 5.66
C LEU A 18 17.49 -0.18 6.20
N ILE A 19 18.28 0.60 5.47
CA ILE A 19 18.64 1.98 5.86
C ILE A 19 17.93 2.99 4.96
N VAL A 20 17.88 2.74 3.65
CA VAL A 20 17.28 3.67 2.68
C VAL A 20 16.66 2.90 1.52
N THR A 21 15.54 3.40 1.01
CA THR A 21 14.95 3.01 -0.27
C THR A 21 14.74 4.25 -1.12
N LEU A 22 15.05 4.13 -2.41
CA LEU A 22 14.93 5.19 -3.39
C LEU A 22 14.03 4.72 -4.53
N PHE A 23 13.09 5.56 -4.94
CA PHE A 23 12.29 5.36 -6.14
C PHE A 23 12.11 6.70 -6.86
N ALA A 24 12.83 6.88 -7.96
CA ALA A 24 12.97 8.19 -8.60
C ALA A 24 13.44 9.26 -7.60
N ASP A 25 12.65 10.31 -7.37
CA ASP A 25 12.90 11.38 -6.41
C ASP A 25 12.39 11.05 -4.99
N ASP A 26 11.50 10.06 -4.84
CA ASP A 26 11.01 9.63 -3.53
C ASP A 26 12.11 8.88 -2.78
N THR A 27 12.45 9.38 -1.59
CA THR A 27 13.46 8.80 -0.69
C THR A 27 12.82 8.47 0.65
N THR A 28 12.98 7.23 1.10
CA THR A 28 12.56 6.81 2.44
C THR A 28 13.78 6.32 3.20
N VAL A 29 14.02 6.90 4.38
CA VAL A 29 15.09 6.51 5.29
C VAL A 29 14.49 5.81 6.51
N TYR A 30 15.14 4.75 6.95
CA TYR A 30 14.74 3.94 8.08
C TYR A 30 15.78 4.13 9.18
N LEU A 31 15.32 4.55 10.36
CA LEU A 31 16.16 4.87 11.50
C LEU A 31 15.74 4.01 12.70
N SER A 32 16.69 3.34 13.32
CA SER A 32 16.46 2.68 14.61
C SER A 32 16.39 3.71 15.75
N ASP A 33 15.92 3.27 16.92
CA ASP A 33 15.93 4.04 18.16
C ASP A 33 17.36 4.35 18.67
N LEU A 34 18.37 3.65 18.14
CA LEU A 34 19.78 3.90 18.40
C LEU A 34 20.40 4.94 17.44
N ASP A 35 19.69 5.31 16.39
CA ASP A 35 20.16 6.31 15.43
C ASP A 35 19.89 7.74 15.92
N SER A 36 20.74 8.67 15.49
CA SER A 36 20.58 10.10 15.74
C SER A 36 20.06 10.79 14.49
N PHE A 37 19.13 11.73 14.67
CA PHE A 37 18.66 12.57 13.59
C PHE A 37 19.77 13.46 13.03
N ASP A 38 20.69 13.95 13.86
CA ASP A 38 21.85 14.76 13.41
C ASP A 38 22.74 13.97 12.43
N ASN A 39 23.01 12.70 12.75
CA ASN A 39 23.80 11.82 11.87
C ASN A 39 23.13 11.63 10.51
N LEU A 40 21.80 11.60 10.48
CA LEU A 40 21.05 11.59 9.23
C LEU A 40 21.22 12.91 8.50
N GLU A 41 20.99 14.05 9.16
CA GLU A 41 21.12 15.37 8.54
C GLU A 41 22.52 15.59 7.95
N ASP A 42 23.58 15.24 8.67
CA ASP A 42 24.96 15.30 8.19
C ASP A 42 25.16 14.43 6.95
N THR A 43 24.66 13.18 6.99
CA THR A 43 24.76 12.25 5.86
C THR A 43 24.00 12.78 4.62
N LEU A 44 22.81 13.37 4.83
CA LEU A 44 22.02 13.94 3.75
C LEU A 44 22.66 15.22 3.20
N ALA A 45 23.24 16.06 4.06
CA ALA A 45 23.93 17.28 3.66
C ALA A 45 25.17 16.98 2.79
N GLU A 46 25.99 16.01 3.18
CA GLU A 46 27.13 15.56 2.39
C GLU A 46 26.69 15.05 1.01
N TRP A 47 25.64 14.23 0.98
CA TRP A 47 25.08 13.72 -0.26
C TRP A 47 24.49 14.84 -1.15
N CYS A 48 23.76 15.80 -0.56
CA CYS A 48 23.23 16.96 -1.26
C CYS A 48 24.33 17.83 -1.84
N ASN A 49 25.43 18.02 -1.11
CA ASN A 49 26.60 18.76 -1.60
C ASN A 49 27.24 18.08 -2.83
N GLY A 50 27.39 16.75 -2.79
CA GLY A 50 27.95 15.99 -3.91
C GLY A 50 27.01 15.88 -5.12
N SER A 51 25.71 15.71 -4.90
CA SER A 51 24.70 15.50 -5.96
C SER A 51 24.10 16.79 -6.51
N ARG A 52 24.26 17.91 -5.77
CA ARG A 52 23.55 19.19 -5.99
C ARG A 52 22.02 19.09 -5.87
N ALA A 53 21.50 17.99 -5.32
CA ALA A 53 20.09 17.84 -5.01
C ALA A 53 19.75 18.56 -3.69
N LYS A 54 18.46 18.82 -3.47
CA LYS A 54 17.95 19.43 -2.22
C LYS A 54 16.68 18.72 -1.78
N PHE A 55 16.67 18.20 -0.55
CA PHE A 55 15.48 17.61 0.04
C PHE A 55 14.40 18.66 0.27
N ASN A 56 13.17 18.28 0.00
CA ASN A 56 12.01 19.11 0.24
C ASN A 56 11.49 18.87 1.66
N ILE A 57 11.97 19.68 2.61
CA ILE A 57 11.62 19.55 4.03
C ILE A 57 10.11 19.68 4.26
N THR A 58 9.41 20.52 3.48
CA THR A 58 7.94 20.69 3.65
C THR A 58 7.14 19.47 3.21
N LYS A 59 7.75 18.56 2.43
CA LYS A 59 7.17 17.26 2.07
C LYS A 59 7.75 16.10 2.88
N THR A 60 8.67 16.38 3.80
CA THR A 60 9.31 15.34 4.61
C THR A 60 8.42 15.04 5.81
N GLU A 61 8.09 13.77 5.98
CA GLU A 61 7.20 13.26 7.03
C GLU A 61 7.88 12.11 7.77
N ILE A 62 7.67 12.03 9.08
CA ILE A 62 8.24 10.99 9.94
C ILE A 62 7.11 10.15 10.53
N ILE A 63 7.20 8.83 10.37
CA ILE A 63 6.31 7.88 11.03
C ILE A 63 7.09 7.15 12.14
N PRO A 64 6.74 7.32 13.43
CA PRO A 64 7.33 6.52 14.49
C PRO A 64 6.77 5.10 14.45
N ILE A 65 7.62 4.10 14.24
CA ILE A 65 7.23 2.68 14.21
C ILE A 65 7.84 1.99 15.43
N GLY A 66 7.02 1.28 16.20
CA GLY A 66 7.49 0.60 17.42
C GLY A 66 6.37 0.36 18.42
N SER A 67 6.73 0.23 19.70
CA SER A 67 5.75 0.11 20.78
C SER A 67 4.98 1.42 20.98
N THR A 68 3.81 1.36 21.63
CA THR A 68 3.02 2.57 21.92
C THR A 68 3.80 3.53 22.84
N GLU A 69 4.62 3.01 23.75
CA GLU A 69 5.48 3.81 24.62
C GLU A 69 6.54 4.57 23.82
N TYR A 70 7.17 3.90 22.85
CA TYR A 70 8.13 4.53 21.95
C TYR A 70 7.47 5.63 21.11
N GLN A 71 6.32 5.33 20.48
CA GLN A 71 5.57 6.31 19.69
C GLN A 71 5.22 7.54 20.52
N ASN A 72 4.69 7.36 21.73
CA ASN A 72 4.37 8.46 22.64
C ASN A 72 5.61 9.28 23.01
N THR A 73 6.75 8.62 23.21
CA THR A 73 8.02 9.28 23.51
C THR A 73 8.48 10.15 22.35
N VAL A 74 8.42 9.65 21.12
CA VAL A 74 8.77 10.42 19.92
C VAL A 74 7.83 11.62 19.75
N HIS A 75 6.52 11.43 19.94
CA HIS A 75 5.55 12.53 19.85
C HIS A 75 5.75 13.58 20.94
N HIS A 76 6.06 13.18 22.18
CA HIS A 76 6.22 14.11 23.30
C HIS A 76 7.56 14.84 23.27
N ASN A 77 8.65 14.10 23.04
CA ASN A 77 10.00 14.64 23.12
C ASN A 77 10.48 15.20 21.78
N HIS A 78 9.81 14.85 20.68
CA HIS A 78 10.21 15.20 19.32
C HIS A 78 11.61 14.66 18.99
N MET A 79 11.94 13.46 19.46
CA MET A 79 13.27 12.83 19.37
C MET A 79 13.12 11.36 18.99
N ILE A 80 14.02 10.84 18.15
CA ILE A 80 14.01 9.44 17.71
C ILE A 80 14.47 8.50 18.84
N GLY A 81 15.46 8.93 19.61
CA GLY A 81 16.03 8.14 20.70
C GLY A 81 16.48 9.04 21.84
N PRO A 82 16.83 8.45 23.00
CA PRO A 82 17.23 9.20 24.19
C PRO A 82 18.50 10.04 24.00
N LEU A 83 19.34 9.68 23.02
CA LEU A 83 20.59 10.37 22.69
C LEU A 83 20.51 11.21 21.40
N SER A 84 19.35 11.23 20.72
CA SER A 84 19.15 12.00 19.49
C SER A 84 18.91 13.46 19.80
N SER A 85 19.28 14.37 18.90
CA SER A 85 18.73 15.73 18.91
C SER A 85 17.23 15.73 18.67
N LYS A 86 16.61 16.90 18.97
CA LYS A 86 15.22 17.15 18.64
C LYS A 86 15.07 17.29 17.12
N ILE A 87 14.10 16.55 16.57
CA ILE A 87 13.66 16.70 15.20
C ILE A 87 13.21 18.16 14.99
N PRO A 88 13.58 18.80 13.87
CA PRO A 88 13.12 20.14 13.52
C PRO A 88 11.59 20.28 13.52
N GLN A 89 11.07 21.37 14.10
CA GLN A 89 9.62 21.61 14.26
C GLN A 89 8.85 21.77 12.94
N ASN A 90 9.57 22.04 11.85
CA ASN A 90 9.00 22.15 10.51
C ASN A 90 8.85 20.79 9.80
N ILE A 91 9.30 19.69 10.40
CA ILE A 91 9.10 18.33 9.91
C ILE A 91 7.89 17.74 10.63
N HIS A 92 6.94 17.25 9.84
CA HIS A 92 5.71 16.69 10.37
C HIS A 92 5.93 15.26 10.89
N ILE A 93 5.55 15.00 12.15
CA ILE A 93 5.51 13.65 12.73
C ILE A 93 4.07 13.13 12.70
N VAL A 94 3.85 12.10 11.90
CA VAL A 94 2.54 11.50 11.60
C VAL A 94 1.92 10.92 12.86
N GLN A 95 0.70 11.36 13.18
CA GLN A 95 -0.02 10.97 14.39
C GLN A 95 -0.73 9.61 14.25
N ASP A 96 -1.20 9.07 15.37
CA ASP A 96 -2.10 7.93 15.36
C ASP A 96 -3.37 8.23 14.54
N LYS A 97 -3.79 7.26 13.73
CA LYS A 97 -4.91 7.32 12.76
C LYS A 97 -4.67 8.22 11.56
N GLU A 98 -3.53 8.88 11.49
CA GLU A 98 -3.06 9.59 10.31
C GLU A 98 -2.24 8.66 9.42
N CYS A 99 -2.33 8.86 8.11
CA CYS A 99 -1.58 8.08 7.13
C CYS A 99 -1.00 8.98 6.06
N ILE A 100 0.15 8.57 5.55
CA ILE A 100 0.85 9.25 4.47
C ILE A 100 0.99 8.32 3.28
N ARG A 101 1.17 8.89 2.09
CA ARG A 101 1.23 8.12 0.86
C ARG A 101 2.67 7.84 0.47
N ILE A 102 3.11 6.60 0.64
CA ILE A 102 4.44 6.14 0.22
C ILE A 102 4.29 5.21 -0.98
N LEU A 103 4.79 5.63 -2.15
CA LEU A 103 4.70 4.87 -3.41
C LEU A 103 3.27 4.41 -3.76
N GLY A 104 2.25 5.19 -3.39
CA GLY A 104 0.84 4.85 -3.64
C GLY A 104 0.20 3.90 -2.61
N ALA A 105 0.96 3.40 -1.63
CA ALA A 105 0.41 2.76 -0.43
C ALA A 105 0.15 3.79 0.66
N TRP A 106 -0.75 3.47 1.59
CA TRP A 106 -1.08 4.34 2.72
C TRP A 106 -0.49 3.75 3.99
N ILE A 107 0.45 4.46 4.60
CA ILE A 107 1.24 3.98 5.73
C ILE A 107 1.03 4.91 6.92
N GLY A 108 0.78 4.34 8.09
CA GLY A 108 0.61 5.06 9.35
C GLY A 108 0.18 4.14 10.48
N ASN A 109 0.14 4.67 11.70
CA ASN A 109 -0.19 3.90 12.90
C ASN A 109 -1.70 3.89 13.15
N LYS A 110 -2.27 2.71 13.46
CA LYS A 110 -3.71 2.54 13.78
C LYS A 110 -4.65 3.11 12.70
N VAL A 111 -4.19 3.09 11.45
CA VAL A 111 -4.93 3.62 10.29
C VAL A 111 -6.04 2.66 9.88
N SER A 112 -7.14 3.22 9.35
CA SER A 112 -8.20 2.40 8.79
C SER A 112 -7.68 1.67 7.57
N THR A 113 -7.67 0.33 7.63
CA THR A 113 -7.28 -0.52 6.51
C THR A 113 -8.28 -0.45 5.35
N HIS A 114 -9.48 0.10 5.57
CA HIS A 114 -10.54 0.24 4.56
C HIS A 114 -10.48 1.56 3.80
N ALA A 115 -10.10 2.66 4.46
CA ALA A 115 -10.16 4.00 3.88
C ALA A 115 -9.40 4.14 2.54
N PRO A 116 -8.18 3.57 2.38
CA PRO A 116 -7.47 3.58 1.11
C PRO A 116 -8.23 2.95 -0.06
N TRP A 117 -9.05 1.95 0.23
CA TRP A 117 -9.78 1.18 -0.78
C TRP A 117 -11.06 1.88 -1.24
N ASN A 118 -11.58 2.87 -0.49
CA ASN A 118 -12.80 3.56 -0.85
C ASN A 118 -12.70 4.23 -2.21
N LYS A 119 -11.59 4.94 -2.47
CA LYS A 119 -11.33 5.56 -3.77
C LYS A 119 -11.23 4.53 -4.89
N VAL A 120 -10.48 3.44 -4.67
CA VAL A 120 -10.30 2.38 -5.67
C VAL A 120 -11.63 1.69 -5.99
N CYS A 121 -12.42 1.36 -4.96
CA CYS A 121 -13.75 0.79 -5.14
C CYS A 121 -14.67 1.74 -5.92
N LYS A 122 -14.61 3.05 -5.66
CA LYS A 122 -15.43 4.03 -6.37
C LYS A 122 -15.04 4.12 -7.85
N GLU A 123 -13.75 4.19 -8.15
CA GLU A 123 -13.27 4.18 -9.54
C GLU A 123 -13.65 2.89 -10.28
N ILE A 124 -13.62 1.74 -9.60
CA ILE A 124 -14.06 0.46 -10.16
C ILE A 124 -15.56 0.49 -10.44
N GLU A 125 -16.37 0.95 -9.48
CA GLU A 125 -17.82 1.07 -9.62
C GLU A 125 -18.18 1.96 -10.81
N ASP A 126 -17.59 3.15 -10.90
CA ASP A 126 -17.83 4.10 -12.00
C ASP A 126 -17.40 3.51 -13.36
N SER A 127 -16.28 2.77 -13.38
CA SER A 127 -15.81 2.10 -14.60
C SER A 127 -16.78 0.99 -15.04
N LEU A 128 -17.25 0.15 -14.10
CA LEU A 128 -18.19 -0.92 -14.40
C LEU A 128 -19.55 -0.37 -14.84
N GLU A 129 -20.03 0.70 -14.23
CA GLU A 129 -21.26 1.38 -14.65
C GLU A 129 -21.11 1.92 -16.09
N HIS A 130 -20.00 2.59 -16.39
CA HIS A 130 -19.72 3.10 -17.73
C HIS A 130 -19.68 1.98 -18.77
N TRP A 131 -18.94 0.90 -18.51
CA TRP A 131 -18.90 -0.26 -19.40
C TRP A 131 -20.25 -0.94 -19.55
N GLY A 132 -21.07 -0.97 -18.50
CA GLY A 132 -22.40 -1.55 -18.51
C GLY A 132 -23.32 -0.93 -19.57
N LYS A 133 -23.16 0.36 -19.86
CA LYS A 133 -23.94 1.11 -20.87
C LYS A 133 -23.73 0.58 -22.30
N SER A 134 -22.62 -0.13 -22.55
CA SER A 134 -22.36 -0.77 -23.84
C SER A 134 -23.07 -2.12 -24.04
N HIS A 135 -23.81 -2.60 -23.02
CA HIS A 135 -24.50 -3.89 -23.03
C HIS A 135 -23.61 -5.08 -23.46
N PRO A 136 -22.44 -5.25 -22.84
CA PRO A 136 -21.49 -6.28 -23.25
C PRO A 136 -22.05 -7.69 -23.02
N THR A 137 -21.63 -8.61 -23.90
CA THR A 137 -21.87 -10.04 -23.74
C THR A 137 -21.25 -10.58 -22.45
N ILE A 138 -21.62 -11.79 -22.02
CA ILE A 138 -21.03 -12.40 -20.82
C ILE A 138 -19.49 -12.52 -20.90
N GLU A 139 -18.95 -12.79 -22.10
CA GLU A 139 -17.50 -12.78 -22.32
C GLU A 139 -16.91 -11.38 -22.25
N GLY A 140 -17.58 -10.37 -22.82
CA GLY A 140 -17.18 -8.98 -22.69
C GLY A 140 -17.14 -8.55 -21.21
N ARG A 141 -18.18 -8.87 -20.44
CA ARG A 141 -18.26 -8.56 -19.01
C ARG A 141 -17.12 -9.22 -18.24
N ARG A 142 -16.82 -10.49 -18.53
CA ARG A 142 -15.68 -11.19 -17.93
C ARG A 142 -14.35 -10.49 -18.20
N LEU A 143 -14.09 -10.12 -19.45
CA LEU A 143 -12.86 -9.39 -19.83
C LEU A 143 -12.79 -8.03 -19.14
N ILE A 144 -13.91 -7.30 -19.09
CA ILE A 144 -13.99 -6.00 -18.41
C ILE A 144 -13.71 -6.14 -16.91
N VAL A 145 -14.23 -7.17 -16.24
CA VAL A 145 -13.92 -7.46 -14.83
C VAL A 145 -12.42 -7.69 -14.65
N GLN A 146 -11.80 -8.48 -15.53
CA GLN A 146 -10.36 -8.72 -15.48
C GLN A 146 -9.55 -7.42 -15.66
N MET A 147 -9.87 -6.63 -16.69
CA MET A 147 -9.15 -5.39 -17.02
C MET A 147 -9.39 -4.27 -16.00
N THR A 148 -10.54 -4.26 -15.33
CA THR A 148 -10.92 -3.20 -14.39
C THR A 148 -10.61 -3.60 -12.96
N VAL A 149 -11.30 -4.63 -12.46
CA VAL A 149 -11.26 -5.02 -11.05
C VAL A 149 -9.90 -5.61 -10.69
N ALA A 150 -9.42 -6.57 -11.48
CA ALA A 150 -8.14 -7.20 -11.17
C ALA A 150 -6.98 -6.21 -11.31
N ALA A 151 -6.92 -5.46 -12.42
CA ALA A 151 -5.83 -4.51 -12.66
C ALA A 151 -5.77 -3.39 -11.61
N LYS A 152 -6.91 -2.76 -11.28
CA LYS A 152 -6.93 -1.63 -10.32
C LYS A 152 -6.63 -2.05 -8.88
N THR A 153 -6.88 -3.30 -8.53
CA THR A 153 -6.67 -3.78 -7.14
C THR A 153 -5.34 -4.47 -6.93
N GLN A 154 -4.73 -5.05 -7.97
CA GLN A 154 -3.53 -5.88 -7.87
C GLN A 154 -2.36 -5.16 -7.19
N TYR A 155 -2.05 -3.93 -7.60
CA TYR A 155 -0.95 -3.17 -7.02
C TYR A 155 -1.16 -2.92 -5.53
N LEU A 156 -2.33 -2.36 -5.18
CA LEU A 156 -2.61 -1.99 -3.80
C LEU A 156 -2.68 -3.21 -2.89
N THR A 157 -3.21 -4.36 -3.36
CA THR A 157 -3.19 -5.63 -2.61
C THR A 157 -1.76 -6.06 -2.29
N SER A 158 -0.82 -5.85 -3.22
CA SER A 158 0.58 -6.22 -3.02
C SER A 158 1.29 -5.31 -2.04
N ALA A 159 0.93 -4.03 -2.01
CA ALA A 159 1.57 -3.05 -1.14
C ALA A 159 0.96 -3.03 0.27
N GLN A 160 -0.34 -3.26 0.38
CA GLN A 160 -1.08 -3.36 1.64
C GLN A 160 -2.19 -4.41 1.52
N PRO A 161 -2.30 -5.37 2.45
CA PRO A 161 -3.29 -6.44 2.36
C PRO A 161 -4.72 -5.89 2.20
N MET A 162 -5.46 -6.47 1.25
CA MET A 162 -6.88 -6.13 1.05
C MET A 162 -7.72 -6.75 2.19
N PRO A 163 -8.50 -5.95 2.94
CA PRO A 163 -9.40 -6.49 3.96
C PRO A 163 -10.56 -7.29 3.36
N ASP A 164 -11.06 -8.29 4.09
CA ASP A 164 -12.15 -9.16 3.61
C ASP A 164 -13.44 -8.40 3.29
N VAL A 165 -13.73 -7.31 4.01
CA VAL A 165 -14.87 -6.42 3.72
C VAL A 165 -14.75 -5.81 2.31
N ILE A 166 -13.54 -5.44 1.90
CA ILE A 166 -13.27 -4.90 0.56
C ILE A 166 -13.37 -6.00 -0.48
N THR A 167 -12.81 -7.18 -0.20
CA THR A 167 -12.94 -8.35 -1.08
C THR A 167 -14.40 -8.68 -1.35
N THR A 168 -15.22 -8.75 -0.29
CA THR A 168 -16.67 -9.04 -0.37
C THR A 168 -17.41 -7.97 -1.16
N LYS A 169 -17.08 -6.69 -0.95
CA LYS A 169 -17.66 -5.57 -1.72
C LYS A 169 -17.35 -5.70 -3.21
N LEU A 170 -16.11 -6.02 -3.58
CA LEU A 170 -15.70 -6.21 -4.97
C LEU A 170 -16.37 -7.43 -5.60
N GLU A 171 -16.51 -8.55 -4.88
CA GLU A 171 -17.25 -9.71 -5.38
C GLU A 171 -18.71 -9.36 -5.67
N LYS A 172 -19.36 -8.59 -4.80
CA LYS A 172 -20.73 -8.12 -5.02
C LYS A 172 -20.81 -7.25 -6.28
N MET A 173 -19.88 -6.32 -6.46
CA MET A 173 -19.79 -5.50 -7.67
C MET A 173 -19.61 -6.33 -8.94
N VAL A 174 -18.70 -7.31 -8.92
CA VAL A 174 -18.47 -8.25 -10.03
C VAL A 174 -19.73 -9.05 -10.33
N HIS A 175 -20.39 -9.60 -9.32
CA HIS A 175 -21.61 -10.37 -9.48
C HIS A 175 -22.73 -9.53 -10.10
N THR A 176 -22.99 -8.33 -9.57
CA THR A 176 -23.98 -7.39 -10.11
C THR A 176 -23.63 -7.01 -11.55
N PHE A 177 -22.36 -6.74 -11.86
CA PHE A 177 -21.95 -6.39 -13.21
C PHE A 177 -22.08 -7.56 -14.19
N LEU A 178 -21.87 -8.81 -13.77
CA LEU A 178 -22.01 -9.97 -14.65
C LEU A 178 -23.47 -10.28 -15.00
N TRP A 179 -24.36 -10.21 -14.00
CA TRP A 179 -25.73 -10.72 -14.13
C TRP A 179 -26.82 -9.64 -14.20
N GLY A 180 -26.50 -8.39 -13.84
CA GLY A 180 -27.47 -7.31 -13.77
C GLY A 180 -28.65 -7.66 -12.85
N ASP A 181 -29.87 -7.36 -13.31
CA ASP A 181 -31.12 -7.66 -12.60
C ASP A 181 -31.55 -9.14 -12.71
N ALA A 182 -30.92 -9.92 -13.60
CA ALA A 182 -31.23 -11.33 -13.83
C ALA A 182 -30.53 -12.26 -12.81
N GLN A 183 -30.71 -11.98 -11.52
CA GLN A 183 -30.06 -12.67 -10.39
C GLN A 183 -30.34 -14.20 -10.34
N ALA A 184 -31.44 -14.66 -10.92
CA ALA A 184 -31.93 -16.03 -10.76
C ALA A 184 -31.36 -17.07 -11.75
N GLY A 185 -30.55 -16.67 -12.75
CA GLY A 185 -30.06 -17.55 -13.82
C GLY A 185 -28.55 -17.63 -13.97
N GLY A 186 -27.78 -17.07 -13.03
CA GLY A 186 -26.32 -16.97 -13.13
C GLY A 186 -25.61 -18.33 -13.01
N ILE A 187 -24.52 -18.49 -13.76
CA ILE A 187 -23.57 -19.58 -13.55
C ILE A 187 -22.97 -19.43 -12.14
N ASN A 188 -22.91 -20.53 -11.38
CA ASN A 188 -22.36 -20.48 -10.02
C ASN A 188 -20.89 -19.97 -10.02
N LYS A 189 -20.45 -19.40 -8.89
CA LYS A 189 -19.11 -18.80 -8.76
C LYS A 189 -17.98 -19.78 -9.09
N GLN A 190 -18.03 -21.01 -8.58
CA GLN A 190 -16.99 -22.02 -8.77
C GLN A 190 -16.78 -22.36 -10.25
N THR A 191 -17.87 -22.49 -11.01
CA THR A 191 -17.82 -22.72 -12.46
C THR A 191 -17.27 -21.49 -13.19
N MET A 192 -17.63 -20.27 -12.77
CA MET A 192 -17.07 -19.05 -13.36
C MET A 192 -15.55 -18.96 -13.21
N HIS A 193 -15.00 -19.33 -12.05
CA HIS A 193 -13.55 -19.34 -11.80
C HIS A 193 -12.81 -20.49 -12.50
N SER A 194 -13.51 -21.60 -12.78
CA SER A 194 -12.93 -22.80 -13.37
C SER A 194 -12.36 -22.59 -14.77
N SER A 195 -11.44 -23.46 -15.16
CA SER A 195 -10.83 -23.44 -16.50
C SER A 195 -11.84 -23.76 -17.62
N HIS A 196 -11.55 -23.29 -18.84
CA HIS A 196 -12.34 -23.63 -20.04
C HIS A 196 -12.48 -25.14 -20.27
N GLN A 197 -11.47 -25.93 -19.94
CA GLN A 197 -11.52 -27.41 -20.06
C GLN A 197 -12.56 -28.04 -19.13
N ARG A 198 -12.91 -27.37 -18.03
CA ARG A 198 -13.92 -27.80 -17.06
C ARG A 198 -15.27 -27.09 -17.27
N GLY A 199 -15.50 -26.51 -18.45
CA GLY A 199 -16.71 -25.74 -18.76
C GLY A 199 -16.79 -24.37 -18.08
N GLY A 200 -15.70 -23.93 -17.44
CA GLY A 200 -15.63 -22.63 -16.77
C GLY A 200 -15.15 -21.48 -17.65
N LYS A 201 -15.14 -20.28 -17.09
CA LYS A 201 -14.82 -19.04 -17.82
C LYS A 201 -13.47 -18.42 -17.45
N LYS A 202 -12.74 -18.96 -16.46
CA LYS A 202 -11.53 -18.34 -15.89
C LYS A 202 -11.76 -16.87 -15.47
N LEU A 203 -12.89 -16.61 -14.82
CA LEU A 203 -13.11 -15.32 -14.17
C LEU A 203 -12.14 -15.19 -12.99
N VAL A 204 -11.60 -13.99 -12.78
CA VAL A 204 -10.72 -13.70 -11.64
C VAL A 204 -11.38 -14.09 -10.32
N ASP A 205 -10.68 -14.92 -9.54
CA ASP A 205 -10.98 -15.18 -8.14
C ASP A 205 -10.15 -14.20 -7.30
N ILE A 206 -10.84 -13.27 -6.62
CA ILE A 206 -10.18 -12.20 -5.86
C ILE A 206 -9.50 -12.78 -4.61
N HIS A 207 -10.11 -13.75 -3.94
CA HIS A 207 -9.53 -14.39 -2.76
C HIS A 207 -8.27 -15.17 -3.12
N ALA A 208 -8.37 -16.08 -4.09
CA ALA A 208 -7.23 -16.90 -4.52
C ALA A 208 -6.07 -16.03 -5.03
N ARG A 209 -6.37 -14.92 -5.74
CA ARG A 209 -5.35 -13.96 -6.18
C ARG A 209 -4.72 -13.23 -5.00
N ASN A 210 -5.51 -12.77 -4.03
CA ASN A 210 -4.98 -12.09 -2.85
C ASN A 210 -4.07 -13.02 -2.04
N ASP A 211 -4.43 -14.29 -1.90
CA ASP A 211 -3.60 -15.27 -1.21
C ASP A 211 -2.32 -15.59 -1.98
N ALA A 212 -2.39 -15.71 -3.30
CA ALA A 212 -1.19 -15.85 -4.14
C ALA A 212 -0.25 -14.63 -4.02
N ILE A 213 -0.79 -13.41 -3.94
CA ILE A 213 0.00 -12.18 -3.73
C ILE A 213 0.68 -12.21 -2.35
N LYS A 214 -0.02 -12.63 -1.29
CA LYS A 214 0.57 -12.77 0.04
C LYS A 214 1.73 -13.77 0.04
N LEU A 215 1.55 -14.93 -0.59
CA LEU A 215 2.58 -15.98 -0.69
C LEU A 215 3.82 -15.53 -1.45
N LYS A 216 3.68 -14.65 -2.46
CA LYS A 216 4.83 -14.10 -3.20
C LYS A 216 5.70 -13.16 -2.34
N THR A 217 5.09 -12.51 -1.35
CA THR A 217 5.74 -11.47 -0.54
C THR A 217 6.36 -12.05 0.74
N LEU A 218 5.99 -13.28 1.13
CA LEU A 218 6.65 -14.08 2.18
C LEU A 218 7.95 -14.69 1.67
#